data_AF-A0A933ZM00-F1
#
_entry.id   AF-A0A933ZM00-F1
#
_cell.length_a   1.000
_cell.length_b   1.000
_cell.length_c   1.000
_cell.angle_alpha   90.00
_cell.angle_beta   90.00
_cell.angle_gamma   90.00
#
_symmetry.space_group_name_H-M   'P 1'
#
loop_
_entity.id
_entity.type
_entity.pdbx_description
1 polymer ?
#
loop_
_entity_poly.entity_id
_entity_poly.type
_entity_poly.pdbx_seq_one_letter_code
_entity_poly.pdbx_strand_id
1 'polypeptide(L)'
;MIKQRTRDGRKDAAGSSGTEGGPLYFLSENAPLRKFLKRHAHKLWWVHTSYALALGVFVVLFAQKGFAHARWLMASLGAVWLLIVLFFRFFGSGEREQRFATAESGARLRFLVMTYVMKNLYQGMLFFLLPFYWKSATIDSPNIGFVALLGVCAIVSTLDLVFDNVLMRSKVVASIFYSVTLFGCMNLVLPAIVPDIRTIYALMTAAAVTAVAFWMIHMPAAALKSKLLVALLVVCVGAGVGAGYAARTLIPPVPMHLAKGAVGPQVLADGRLAMEVKSLHGSVIKQLMAVTDVVVPGGVGDRLHHVWRHDGSVVQTYAQETTRVTGPQGLVRLRSGLVEKELPKKLGGLWMIDVETQDGQLVGRVTFTVTE
;
A
#
# COMPACT_ATOMS: atom_id res chain seq x y z
N MET A 1 37.00 75.81 -25.16
CA MET A 1 37.05 74.76 -26.21
C MET A 1 36.19 73.59 -25.76
N ILE A 2 34.90 73.56 -26.11
CA ILE A 2 34.30 72.88 -27.29
C ILE A 2 34.46 71.35 -27.20
N LYS A 3 33.40 70.59 -26.91
CA LYS A 3 32.51 69.94 -27.91
C LYS A 3 31.54 68.93 -27.26
N GLN A 4 30.24 69.18 -27.39
CA GLN A 4 29.22 68.13 -27.48
C GLN A 4 29.37 67.38 -28.80
N ARG A 5 29.14 66.05 -28.82
CA ARG A 5 28.58 65.39 -30.01
C ARG A 5 27.80 64.13 -29.66
N THR A 6 26.51 64.20 -29.96
CA THR A 6 25.54 63.13 -30.09
C THR A 6 25.69 62.37 -31.42
N ARG A 7 25.37 61.07 -31.43
CA ARG A 7 24.76 60.25 -32.52
C ARG A 7 24.66 58.80 -32.02
N ASP A 8 23.49 58.28 -31.65
CA ASP A 8 22.33 57.84 -32.46
C ASP A 8 22.50 56.46 -33.13
N GLY A 9 21.59 55.55 -32.74
CA GLY A 9 20.92 54.61 -33.65
C GLY A 9 21.57 53.26 -33.97
N ARG A 10 21.12 52.18 -33.30
CA ARG A 10 20.52 51.02 -34.00
C ARG A 10 19.66 50.14 -33.07
N LYS A 11 18.38 50.03 -33.43
CA LYS A 11 17.40 49.02 -32.98
C LYS A 11 17.60 47.71 -33.75
N ASP A 12 16.86 46.70 -33.30
CA ASP A 12 16.51 45.41 -33.93
C ASP A 12 17.40 44.24 -33.46
N ALA A 13 16.90 43.07 -33.06
CA ALA A 13 15.56 42.52 -32.84
C ALA A 13 15.75 41.11 -32.23
N ALA A 14 14.67 40.58 -31.63
CA ALA A 14 14.40 39.15 -31.39
C ALA A 14 15.38 38.39 -30.46
N GLY A 15 14.96 37.83 -29.33
CA GLY A 15 13.82 36.92 -29.19
C GLY A 15 14.35 35.49 -29.08
N SER A 16 14.48 34.97 -27.86
CA SER A 16 14.31 33.53 -27.60
C SER A 16 14.09 33.28 -26.11
N SER A 17 12.81 33.11 -25.78
CA SER A 17 12.35 32.20 -24.73
C SER A 17 13.15 30.89 -24.72
N GLY A 18 13.64 30.48 -23.55
CA GLY A 18 14.18 29.14 -23.34
C GLY A 18 14.05 28.75 -21.87
N THR A 19 12.88 28.23 -21.47
CA THR A 19 12.65 26.79 -21.24
C THR A 19 13.52 26.19 -20.14
N GLU A 20 12.90 26.10 -18.96
CA GLU A 20 12.91 24.95 -18.03
C GLU A 20 14.23 24.16 -17.92
N GLY A 21 15.05 24.54 -16.95
CA GLY A 21 16.24 23.80 -16.55
C GLY A 21 15.89 22.51 -15.82
N GLY A 22 15.86 21.40 -16.54
CA GLY A 22 15.87 20.06 -15.97
C GLY A 22 17.21 19.68 -15.32
N PRO A 23 17.28 18.56 -14.58
CA PRO A 23 18.40 18.16 -13.70
C PRO A 23 19.74 17.88 -14.41
N LEU A 24 19.80 18.00 -15.74
CA LEU A 24 20.97 17.73 -16.58
C LEU A 24 21.88 18.95 -16.83
N TYR A 25 21.57 20.10 -16.23
CA TYR A 25 22.33 21.35 -16.43
C TYR A 25 23.71 21.35 -15.72
N PHE A 26 23.91 20.50 -14.71
CA PHE A 26 25.10 20.54 -13.83
C PHE A 26 26.27 19.61 -14.22
N LEU A 27 26.18 18.89 -15.34
CA LEU A 27 27.30 18.08 -15.83
C LEU A 27 28.27 18.96 -16.64
N SER A 28 29.51 19.09 -16.16
CA SER A 28 30.64 19.71 -16.88
C SER A 28 30.60 19.42 -18.38
N GLU A 29 30.73 20.46 -19.20
CA GLU A 29 30.62 20.45 -20.66
C GLU A 29 31.54 19.42 -21.34
N ASN A 30 32.60 18.99 -20.66
CA ASN A 30 33.65 18.14 -21.21
C ASN A 30 33.65 16.68 -20.71
N ALA A 31 32.63 16.23 -19.96
CA ALA A 31 32.58 14.84 -19.53
C ALA A 31 32.22 13.90 -20.71
N PRO A 32 33.08 12.92 -21.11
CA PRO A 32 32.75 11.95 -22.15
C PRO A 32 31.49 11.15 -21.83
N LEU A 33 31.17 11.02 -20.53
CA LEU A 33 29.94 10.47 -20.01
C LEU A 33 28.69 11.23 -20.50
N ARG A 34 28.70 12.57 -20.56
CA ARG A 34 27.55 13.39 -20.98
C ARG A 34 27.28 13.25 -22.48
N LYS A 35 28.34 13.13 -23.30
CA LYS A 35 28.23 12.84 -24.75
C LYS A 35 27.74 11.41 -25.00
N PHE A 36 28.21 10.43 -24.24
CA PHE A 36 27.76 9.04 -24.36
C PHE A 36 26.30 8.87 -23.91
N LEU A 37 25.92 9.45 -22.77
CA LEU A 37 24.55 9.47 -22.26
C LEU A 37 23.61 10.22 -23.19
N LYS A 38 23.96 11.40 -23.72
CA LYS A 38 23.10 12.11 -24.70
C LYS A 38 22.90 11.30 -25.99
N ARG A 39 23.95 10.63 -26.47
CA ARG A 39 23.90 9.85 -27.73
C ARG A 39 23.11 8.55 -27.60
N HIS A 40 23.05 7.97 -26.40
CA HIS A 40 22.28 6.75 -26.11
C HIS A 40 21.02 6.99 -25.27
N ALA A 41 20.70 8.24 -24.90
CA ALA A 41 19.57 8.58 -24.04
C ALA A 41 18.26 8.01 -24.55
N HIS A 42 18.00 8.10 -25.86
CA HIS A 42 16.78 7.58 -26.46
C HIS A 42 16.70 6.04 -26.41
N LYS A 43 17.82 5.35 -26.63
CA LYS A 43 17.92 3.89 -26.53
C LYS A 43 17.82 3.43 -25.07
N LEU A 44 18.49 4.10 -24.14
CA LEU A 44 18.40 3.86 -22.71
C LEU A 44 16.98 4.10 -22.18
N TRP A 45 16.30 5.12 -22.67
CA TRP A 45 14.92 5.42 -22.32
C TRP A 45 13.95 4.36 -22.86
N TRP A 46 14.11 3.93 -24.13
CA TRP A 46 13.34 2.81 -24.67
C TRP A 46 13.61 1.50 -23.94
N VAL A 47 14.87 1.20 -23.60
CA VAL A 47 15.25 0.01 -22.83
C VAL A 47 14.68 0.05 -21.42
N HIS A 48 14.71 1.21 -20.76
CA HIS A 48 14.11 1.39 -19.44
C HIS A 48 12.59 1.22 -19.48
N THR A 49 11.91 1.82 -20.47
CA THR A 49 10.46 1.68 -20.65
C THR A 49 10.07 0.24 -21.00
N SER A 50 10.82 -0.43 -21.89
CA SER A 50 10.59 -1.83 -22.22
C SER A 50 10.89 -2.77 -21.06
N TYR A 51 11.91 -2.48 -20.25
CA TYR A 51 12.24 -3.25 -19.05
C TYR A 51 11.16 -3.07 -17.98
N ALA A 52 10.73 -1.84 -17.72
CA ALA A 52 9.66 -1.55 -16.77
C ALA A 52 8.33 -2.20 -17.21
N LEU A 53 8.02 -2.18 -18.51
CA LEU A 53 6.83 -2.83 -19.06
C LEU A 53 6.93 -4.35 -19.02
N ALA A 54 8.07 -4.94 -19.40
CA ALA A 54 8.30 -6.38 -19.32
C ALA A 54 8.27 -6.89 -17.86
N LEU A 55 8.85 -6.12 -16.93
CA LEU A 55 8.81 -6.42 -15.50
C LEU A 55 7.38 -6.28 -14.97
N GLY A 56 6.63 -5.23 -15.34
CA GLY A 56 5.23 -5.08 -14.98
C GLY A 56 4.35 -6.22 -15.49
N VAL A 57 4.49 -6.61 -16.76
CA VAL A 57 3.79 -7.75 -17.37
C VAL A 57 4.17 -9.06 -16.69
N PHE A 58 5.46 -9.27 -16.41
CA PHE A 58 5.93 -10.46 -15.69
C PHE A 58 5.34 -10.55 -14.28
N VAL A 59 5.32 -9.45 -13.53
CA VAL A 59 4.73 -9.36 -12.19
C VAL A 59 3.24 -9.70 -12.22
N VAL A 60 2.49 -9.16 -13.18
CA VAL A 60 1.04 -9.43 -13.33
C VAL A 60 0.78 -10.90 -13.71
N LEU A 61 1.50 -11.44 -14.71
CA LEU A 61 1.35 -12.82 -15.14
C LEU A 61 1.77 -13.81 -14.03
N PHE A 62 2.79 -13.47 -13.25
CA PHE A 62 3.25 -14.29 -12.13
C PHE A 62 2.28 -14.23 -10.95
N ALA A 63 1.66 -13.07 -10.68
CA ALA A 63 0.63 -12.93 -9.66
C ALA A 63 -0.67 -13.69 -10.01
N GLN A 64 -0.98 -13.84 -11.30
CA GLN A 64 -2.15 -14.59 -11.77
C GLN A 64 -2.02 -16.12 -11.64
N LYS A 65 -0.81 -16.68 -11.54
CA LYS A 65 -0.55 -18.13 -11.39
C LYS A 65 -0.83 -18.69 -9.98
N GLY A 66 -1.59 -17.97 -9.16
CA GLY A 66 -2.06 -18.42 -7.85
C GLY A 66 -1.33 -17.78 -6.68
N PHE A 67 -2.00 -17.79 -5.52
CA PHE A 67 -1.57 -17.14 -4.28
C PHE A 67 -0.14 -17.54 -3.84
N ALA A 68 0.25 -18.80 -4.10
CA ALA A 68 1.58 -19.31 -3.78
C ALA A 68 2.73 -18.68 -4.60
N HIS A 69 2.46 -18.10 -5.77
CA HIS A 69 3.45 -17.37 -6.57
C HIS A 69 3.45 -15.89 -6.19
N ALA A 70 2.27 -15.30 -6.01
CA ALA A 70 2.11 -13.95 -5.52
C ALA A 70 2.88 -13.72 -4.19
N ARG A 71 2.90 -14.71 -3.29
CA ARG A 71 3.65 -14.63 -2.03
C ARG A 71 5.15 -14.44 -2.22
N TRP A 72 5.78 -15.15 -3.15
CA TRP A 72 7.22 -15.08 -3.40
C TRP A 72 7.59 -13.77 -4.07
N LEU A 73 6.71 -13.27 -4.94
CA LEU A 73 6.83 -11.94 -5.51
C LEU A 73 6.76 -10.87 -4.42
N MET A 74 5.75 -10.91 -3.53
CA MET A 74 5.64 -10.00 -2.39
C MET A 74 6.85 -10.09 -1.45
N ALA A 75 7.31 -11.30 -1.13
CA ALA A 75 8.48 -11.54 -0.28
C ALA A 75 9.78 -11.03 -0.91
N SER A 76 10.02 -11.29 -2.19
CA SER A 76 11.21 -10.81 -2.90
C SER A 76 11.26 -9.29 -2.98
N LEU A 77 10.11 -8.64 -3.21
CA LEU A 77 10.00 -7.18 -3.21
C LEU A 77 10.26 -6.60 -1.82
N GLY A 78 9.69 -7.21 -0.78
CA GLY A 78 9.98 -6.86 0.62
C GLY A 78 11.45 -7.06 1.00
N ALA A 79 12.09 -8.12 0.50
CA ALA A 79 13.51 -8.39 0.71
C ALA A 79 14.41 -7.38 0.01
N VAL A 80 14.12 -7.02 -1.25
CA VAL A 80 14.80 -5.94 -1.97
C VAL A 80 14.69 -4.63 -1.19
N TRP A 81 13.51 -4.33 -0.65
CA TRP A 81 13.29 -3.15 0.17
C TRP A 81 14.11 -3.18 1.47
N LEU A 82 14.11 -4.30 2.20
CA LEU A 82 14.86 -4.44 3.45
C LEU A 82 16.37 -4.31 3.20
N LEU A 83 16.87 -4.91 2.11
CA LEU A 83 18.24 -4.72 1.65
C LEU A 83 18.56 -3.25 1.38
N ILE A 84 17.63 -2.49 0.80
CA ILE A 84 17.83 -1.07 0.51
C ILE A 84 17.84 -0.23 1.78
N VAL A 85 16.94 -0.48 2.73
CA VAL A 85 16.97 0.19 4.04
C VAL A 85 18.26 -0.09 4.78
N LEU A 86 18.69 -1.36 4.81
CA LEU A 86 19.98 -1.74 5.39
C LEU A 86 21.13 -1.07 4.64
N PHE A 87 21.12 -1.06 3.31
CA PHE A 87 22.12 -0.39 2.49
C PHE A 87 22.19 1.11 2.84
N PHE A 88 21.07 1.81 2.93
CA PHE A 88 21.05 3.20 3.36
C PHE A 88 21.51 3.39 4.81
N ARG A 89 21.23 2.43 5.70
CA ARG A 89 21.69 2.49 7.07
C ARG A 89 23.21 2.30 7.19
N PHE A 90 23.78 1.39 6.42
CA PHE A 90 25.21 1.07 6.48
C PHE A 90 26.06 2.03 5.65
N PHE A 91 25.57 2.46 4.49
CA PHE A 91 26.31 3.32 3.55
C PHE A 91 25.87 4.79 3.58
N GLY A 92 24.68 5.11 4.13
CA GLY A 92 24.11 6.45 4.14
C GLY A 92 24.22 7.21 5.47
N SER A 93 24.67 6.57 6.56
CA SER A 93 24.68 7.17 7.90
C SER A 93 25.99 7.84 8.31
N GLY A 94 26.97 7.99 7.42
CA GLY A 94 28.29 8.52 7.78
C GLY A 94 28.48 10.03 7.57
N GLU A 95 28.02 10.60 6.45
CA GLU A 95 28.59 11.88 5.98
C GLU A 95 27.57 12.77 5.24
N ARG A 96 26.28 12.68 5.60
CA ARG A 96 25.19 13.32 4.84
C ARG A 96 25.01 14.82 5.09
N GLU A 97 25.59 15.38 6.15
CA GLU A 97 25.40 16.81 6.48
C GLU A 97 26.70 17.63 6.34
N GLN A 98 27.89 17.01 6.43
CA GLN A 98 29.18 17.73 6.38
C GLN A 98 29.80 17.92 4.99
N ARG A 99 29.32 17.20 3.96
CA ARG A 99 29.95 17.19 2.61
C ARG A 99 29.26 18.05 1.55
N PHE A 100 28.25 18.84 1.90
CA PHE A 100 27.64 19.80 0.96
C PHE A 100 28.57 20.97 0.61
N ALA A 101 29.52 21.30 1.50
CA ALA A 101 30.45 22.42 1.28
C ALA A 101 31.76 22.02 0.57
N THR A 102 32.18 20.75 0.60
CA THR A 102 33.56 20.36 0.20
C THR A 102 33.70 19.21 -0.80
N ALA A 103 32.62 18.57 -1.28
CA ALA A 103 32.78 17.33 -2.05
C ALA A 103 32.84 17.49 -3.58
N GLU A 104 33.82 16.78 -4.19
CA GLU A 104 34.04 16.58 -5.63
C GLU A 104 32.77 16.21 -6.42
N SER A 105 32.77 16.49 -7.72
CA SER A 105 31.65 16.19 -8.66
C SER A 105 31.13 14.75 -8.58
N GLY A 106 31.97 13.78 -8.18
CA GLY A 106 31.59 12.39 -7.99
C GLY A 106 30.66 12.13 -6.80
N ALA A 107 30.83 12.84 -5.68
CA ALA A 107 29.98 12.68 -4.49
C ALA A 107 28.59 13.30 -4.70
N ARG A 108 28.51 14.41 -5.42
CA ARG A 108 27.24 15.05 -5.81
C ARG A 108 26.44 14.17 -6.77
N LEU A 109 27.12 13.54 -7.74
CA LEU A 109 26.50 12.59 -8.66
C LEU A 109 25.98 11.35 -7.91
N ARG A 110 26.76 10.78 -6.97
CA ARG A 110 26.32 9.65 -6.15
C ARG A 110 25.10 9.99 -5.31
N PHE A 111 25.05 11.18 -4.71
CA PHE A 111 23.89 11.65 -3.97
C PHE A 111 22.66 11.80 -4.87
N LEU A 112 22.80 12.44 -6.02
CA LEU A 112 21.70 12.61 -6.98
C LEU A 112 21.16 11.26 -7.48
N VAL A 113 22.06 10.34 -7.84
CA VAL A 113 21.69 8.99 -8.28
C VAL A 113 20.99 8.24 -7.15
N MET A 114 21.48 8.32 -5.90
CA MET A 114 20.83 7.66 -4.77
C MET A 114 19.46 8.22 -4.46
N THR A 115 19.29 9.54 -4.50
CA THR A 115 17.98 10.17 -4.30
C THR A 115 17.01 9.81 -5.43
N TYR A 116 17.46 9.79 -6.68
CA TYR A 116 16.65 9.37 -7.83
C TYR A 116 16.21 7.91 -7.74
N VAL A 117 17.14 6.99 -7.45
CA VAL A 117 16.84 5.56 -7.25
C VAL A 117 15.84 5.39 -6.10
N MET A 118 16.03 6.15 -5.01
CA MET A 118 15.14 6.08 -3.85
C MET A 118 13.72 6.53 -4.19
N LYS A 119 13.58 7.65 -4.91
CA LYS A 119 12.27 8.13 -5.38
C LYS A 119 11.58 7.09 -6.26
N ASN A 120 12.30 6.54 -7.24
CA ASN A 120 11.76 5.54 -8.15
C ASN A 120 11.32 4.27 -7.42
N LEU A 121 12.08 3.86 -6.40
CA LEU A 121 11.76 2.70 -5.58
C LEU A 121 10.51 2.93 -4.71
N TYR A 122 10.42 4.06 -4.00
CA TYR A 122 9.23 4.38 -3.20
C TYR A 122 7.98 4.47 -4.05
N GLN A 123 8.10 5.09 -5.22
CA GLN A 123 7.04 5.16 -6.21
C GLN A 123 6.62 3.74 -6.61
N GLY A 124 7.55 2.92 -7.10
CA GLY A 124 7.27 1.55 -7.53
C GLY A 124 6.62 0.71 -6.43
N MET A 125 7.07 0.87 -5.18
CA MET A 125 6.51 0.19 -4.02
C MET A 125 5.06 0.62 -3.74
N LEU A 126 4.78 1.91 -3.66
CA LEU A 126 3.43 2.40 -3.38
C LEU A 126 2.43 1.97 -4.47
N PHE A 127 2.83 2.04 -5.74
CA PHE A 127 2.02 1.52 -6.84
C PHE A 127 1.83 0.00 -6.79
N PHE A 128 2.80 -0.74 -6.25
CA PHE A 128 2.66 -2.18 -6.04
C PHE A 128 1.72 -2.52 -4.88
N LEU A 129 1.76 -1.78 -3.77
CA LEU A 129 0.90 -2.01 -2.61
C LEU A 129 -0.57 -1.71 -2.91
N LEU A 130 -0.83 -0.64 -3.66
CA LEU A 130 -2.17 -0.09 -3.87
C LEU A 130 -3.19 -1.13 -4.37
N PRO A 131 -2.93 -1.95 -5.41
CA PRO A 131 -3.86 -2.96 -5.86
C PRO A 131 -4.24 -4.01 -4.79
N PHE A 132 -3.30 -4.43 -3.94
CA PHE A 132 -3.58 -5.38 -2.87
C PHE A 132 -4.44 -4.76 -1.78
N TYR A 133 -4.08 -3.53 -1.37
CA TYR A 133 -4.85 -2.76 -0.40
C TYR A 133 -6.26 -2.44 -0.90
N TRP A 134 -6.39 -2.07 -2.17
CA TRP A 134 -7.68 -1.84 -2.82
C TRP A 134 -8.55 -3.09 -2.82
N LYS A 135 -7.96 -4.25 -3.13
CA LYS A 135 -8.69 -5.52 -3.17
C LYS A 135 -9.16 -5.98 -1.78
N SER A 136 -8.39 -5.67 -0.75
CA SER A 136 -8.69 -6.00 0.66
C SER A 136 -9.55 -4.95 1.37
N ALA A 137 -9.86 -3.82 0.73
CA ALA A 137 -10.68 -2.76 1.30
C ALA A 137 -12.10 -2.79 0.77
N THR A 138 -13.03 -2.30 1.58
CA THR A 138 -14.45 -2.19 1.23
C THR A 138 -14.77 -0.70 1.08
N ILE A 139 -15.35 -0.31 -0.06
CA ILE A 139 -15.58 1.10 -0.41
C ILE A 139 -16.44 1.83 0.66
N ASP A 140 -17.48 1.17 1.17
CA ASP A 140 -18.42 1.72 2.16
C ASP A 140 -17.97 1.51 3.62
N SER A 141 -16.66 1.34 3.86
CA SER A 141 -16.09 1.05 5.17
C SER A 141 -14.97 2.03 5.53
N PRO A 142 -14.74 2.32 6.83
CA PRO A 142 -13.61 3.14 7.27
C PRO A 142 -12.24 2.64 6.79
N ASN A 143 -12.11 1.34 6.46
CA ASN A 143 -10.85 0.76 6.02
C ASN A 143 -10.34 1.31 4.67
N ILE A 144 -11.22 1.91 3.85
CA ILE A 144 -10.82 2.59 2.61
C ILE A 144 -9.96 3.83 2.88
N GLY A 145 -10.08 4.44 4.06
CA GLY A 145 -9.32 5.62 4.45
C GLY A 145 -7.81 5.37 4.44
N PHE A 146 -7.37 4.18 4.85
CA PHE A 146 -5.95 3.81 4.77
C PHE A 146 -5.47 3.63 3.32
N VAL A 147 -6.32 3.09 2.44
CA VAL A 147 -6.01 2.97 1.01
C VAL A 147 -5.90 4.34 0.36
N ALA A 148 -6.81 5.26 0.71
CA ALA A 148 -6.75 6.65 0.26
C ALA A 148 -5.47 7.34 0.75
N LEU A 149 -5.05 7.12 2.00
CA LEU A 149 -3.78 7.62 2.52
C LEU A 149 -2.58 7.11 1.71
N LEU A 150 -2.52 5.80 1.43
CA LEU A 150 -1.48 5.23 0.56
C LEU A 150 -1.54 5.79 -0.86
N GLY A 151 -2.75 6.05 -1.39
CA GLY A 151 -2.96 6.66 -2.70
C GLY A 151 -2.43 8.09 -2.77
N VAL A 152 -2.68 8.90 -1.73
CA VAL A 152 -2.11 10.24 -1.59
C VAL A 152 -0.58 10.15 -1.51
N CYS A 153 -0.02 9.23 -0.71
CA CYS A 153 1.41 9.00 -0.68
C CYS A 153 1.97 8.62 -2.06
N ALA A 154 1.27 7.78 -2.83
CA ALA A 154 1.68 7.37 -4.17
C ALA A 154 1.71 8.55 -5.13
N ILE A 155 0.69 9.41 -5.10
CA ILE A 155 0.62 10.63 -5.92
C ILE A 155 1.72 11.61 -5.51
N VAL A 156 1.91 11.84 -4.20
CA VAL A 156 3.00 12.70 -3.72
C VAL A 156 4.37 12.16 -4.16
N SER A 157 4.52 10.83 -4.24
CA SER A 157 5.76 10.20 -4.71
C SER A 157 6.03 10.39 -6.20
N THR A 158 5.03 10.69 -7.05
CA THR A 158 5.26 10.97 -8.48
C THR A 158 5.57 12.44 -8.76
N LEU A 159 5.21 13.34 -7.84
CA LEU A 159 5.45 14.77 -7.97
C LEU A 159 6.87 15.12 -7.54
N ASP A 160 7.84 14.92 -8.44
CA ASP A 160 9.28 15.14 -8.21
C ASP A 160 9.61 16.50 -7.57
N LEU A 161 8.87 17.55 -7.95
CA LEU A 161 9.03 18.92 -7.43
C LEU A 161 8.52 19.09 -5.99
N VAL A 162 7.45 18.37 -5.63
CA VAL A 162 6.84 18.40 -4.28
C VAL A 162 7.65 17.53 -3.33
N PHE A 163 8.14 16.39 -3.81
CA PHE A 163 8.99 15.51 -3.02
C PHE A 163 10.26 16.24 -2.58
N ASP A 164 10.96 16.93 -3.47
CA ASP A 164 12.18 17.67 -3.07
C ASP A 164 11.86 18.89 -2.21
N ASN A 165 10.81 19.67 -2.50
CA ASN A 165 10.50 20.88 -1.73
C ASN A 165 9.85 20.61 -0.36
N VAL A 166 9.03 19.57 -0.21
CA VAL A 166 8.32 19.26 1.05
C VAL A 166 9.15 18.34 1.94
N LEU A 167 9.77 17.31 1.35
CA LEU A 167 10.54 16.32 2.11
C LEU A 167 11.86 16.90 2.63
N MET A 168 12.53 17.75 1.84
CA MET A 168 13.78 18.40 2.27
C MET A 168 13.52 19.55 3.26
N ARG A 169 12.31 20.12 3.29
CA ARG A 169 11.98 21.25 4.16
C ARG A 169 11.61 20.82 5.58
N SER A 170 11.04 19.63 5.78
CA SER A 170 10.70 19.11 7.11
C SER A 170 11.08 17.65 7.28
N LYS A 171 12.08 17.42 8.14
CA LYS A 171 12.49 16.07 8.58
C LYS A 171 11.30 15.27 9.14
N VAL A 172 10.30 15.93 9.73
CA VAL A 172 9.11 15.27 10.30
C VAL A 172 8.19 14.70 9.23
N VAL A 173 7.86 15.49 8.20
CA VAL A 173 6.98 15.04 7.10
C VAL A 173 7.61 13.86 6.38
N ALA A 174 8.93 13.89 6.19
CA ALA A 174 9.67 12.80 5.60
C ALA A 174 9.56 11.49 6.38
N SER A 175 9.67 11.59 7.69
CA SER A 175 9.61 10.42 8.54
C SER A 175 8.20 9.87 8.71
N ILE A 176 7.16 10.72 8.65
CA ILE A 176 5.77 10.26 8.60
C ILE A 176 5.52 9.50 7.29
N PHE A 177 5.91 10.08 6.15
CA PHE A 177 5.78 9.41 4.85
C PHE A 177 6.49 8.05 4.85
N TYR A 178 7.75 8.02 5.32
CA TYR A 178 8.51 6.79 5.41
C TYR A 178 7.83 5.77 6.35
N SER A 179 7.35 6.21 7.51
CA SER A 179 6.67 5.32 8.46
C SER A 179 5.40 4.72 7.87
N VAL A 180 4.55 5.53 7.21
CA VAL A 180 3.30 5.05 6.59
C VAL A 180 3.59 4.04 5.50
N THR A 181 4.56 4.33 4.62
CA THR A 181 4.92 3.44 3.52
C THR A 181 5.55 2.12 4.00
N LEU A 182 6.47 2.19 4.97
CA LEU A 182 7.07 1.03 5.60
C LEU A 182 6.01 0.18 6.31
N PHE A 183 5.15 0.80 7.11
CA PHE A 183 4.08 0.11 7.81
C PHE A 183 3.17 -0.65 6.84
N GLY A 184 2.69 0.01 5.78
CA GLY A 184 1.86 -0.62 4.77
C GLY A 184 2.58 -1.79 4.06
N CYS A 185 3.88 -1.63 3.80
CA CYS A 185 4.68 -2.67 3.16
C CYS A 185 4.84 -3.88 4.08
N MET A 186 5.20 -3.66 5.34
CA MET A 186 5.41 -4.74 6.31
C MET A 186 4.10 -5.47 6.63
N ASN A 187 2.99 -4.75 6.72
CA ASN A 187 1.67 -5.34 6.92
C ASN A 187 1.23 -6.25 5.76
N LEU A 188 1.66 -5.97 4.53
CA LEU A 188 1.44 -6.82 3.36
C LEU A 188 2.43 -8.00 3.29
N VAL A 189 3.71 -7.74 3.56
CA VAL A 189 4.80 -8.71 3.36
C VAL A 189 4.83 -9.78 4.45
N LEU A 190 4.50 -9.45 5.69
CA LEU A 190 4.55 -10.42 6.79
C LEU A 190 3.60 -11.61 6.59
N PRO A 191 2.30 -11.41 6.27
CA PRO A 191 1.41 -12.53 5.94
C PRO A 191 1.80 -13.27 4.66
N ALA A 192 2.56 -12.63 3.75
CA ALA A 192 3.05 -13.30 2.55
C ALA A 192 4.20 -14.27 2.85
N ILE A 193 5.08 -13.92 3.80
CA ILE A 193 6.23 -14.75 4.20
C ILE A 193 5.81 -15.82 5.21
N VAL A 194 4.93 -15.49 6.15
CA VAL A 194 4.41 -16.39 7.19
C VAL A 194 2.91 -16.56 6.96
N PRO A 195 2.48 -17.52 6.13
CA PRO A 195 1.10 -17.58 5.64
C PRO A 195 0.06 -17.84 6.74
N ASP A 196 0.43 -18.53 7.81
CA ASP A 196 -0.50 -18.89 8.89
C ASP A 196 -0.52 -17.86 10.02
N ILE A 197 0.11 -16.69 9.83
CA ILE A 197 0.03 -15.61 10.82
C ILE A 197 -1.34 -14.94 10.78
N ARG A 198 -1.94 -14.73 11.96
CA ARG A 198 -3.15 -13.89 12.08
C ARG A 198 -2.84 -12.46 11.66
N THR A 199 -3.78 -11.80 10.98
CA THR A 199 -3.58 -10.44 10.47
C THR A 199 -3.34 -9.44 11.59
N ILE A 200 -3.91 -9.66 12.78
CA ILE A 200 -3.66 -8.80 13.94
C ILE A 200 -2.20 -8.83 14.39
N TYR A 201 -1.56 -10.01 14.39
CA TYR A 201 -0.16 -10.13 14.76
C TYR A 201 0.74 -9.55 13.68
N ALA A 202 0.41 -9.74 12.40
CA ALA A 202 1.10 -9.09 11.29
C ALA A 202 1.02 -7.55 11.38
N LEU A 203 -0.16 -7.00 11.70
CA LEU A 203 -0.37 -5.57 11.87
C LEU A 203 0.46 -5.00 13.04
N MET A 204 0.43 -5.67 14.19
CA MET A 204 1.17 -5.24 15.38
C MET A 204 2.68 -5.34 15.17
N THR A 205 3.16 -6.41 14.53
CA THR A 205 4.58 -6.56 14.19
C THR A 205 5.02 -5.55 13.13
N ALA A 206 4.19 -5.25 12.12
CA ALA A 206 4.43 -4.17 11.18
C ALA A 206 4.55 -2.81 11.89
N ALA A 207 3.66 -2.51 12.83
CA ALA A 207 3.73 -1.30 13.64
C ALA A 207 5.02 -1.23 14.48
N ALA A 208 5.40 -2.34 15.14
CA ALA A 208 6.61 -2.42 15.93
C ALA A 208 7.87 -2.22 15.07
N VAL A 209 7.99 -2.92 13.94
CA VAL A 209 9.13 -2.80 13.02
C VAL A 209 9.22 -1.38 12.47
N THR A 210 8.10 -0.76 12.14
CA THR A 210 8.06 0.63 11.66
C THR A 210 8.55 1.60 12.74
N ALA A 211 8.09 1.45 13.98
CA ALA A 211 8.53 2.29 15.10
C ALA A 211 10.03 2.15 15.38
N VAL A 212 10.55 0.91 15.35
CA VAL A 212 11.99 0.64 15.49
C VAL A 212 12.78 1.24 14.33
N ALA A 213 12.32 1.07 13.10
CA ALA A 213 12.98 1.61 11.91
C ALA A 213 13.01 3.15 11.91
N PHE A 214 11.92 3.79 12.30
CA PHE A 214 11.85 5.24 12.49
C PHE A 214 12.93 5.71 13.48
N TRP A 215 13.03 5.04 14.62
CA TRP A 215 14.00 5.39 15.65
C TRP A 215 15.45 5.17 15.19
N MET A 216 15.71 4.06 14.49
CA MET A 216 17.03 3.75 13.93
C MET A 216 17.50 4.74 12.85
N ILE A 217 16.58 5.42 12.17
CA ILE A 217 16.92 6.46 11.19
C ILE A 217 17.29 7.77 11.88
N HIS A 218 16.62 8.10 12.99
CA HIS A 218 16.83 9.38 13.67
C HIS A 218 17.94 9.37 14.72
N MET A 219 18.30 8.21 15.27
CA MET A 219 19.22 8.11 16.39
C MET A 219 20.51 7.35 16.00
N PRO A 220 21.71 7.89 16.31
CA PRO A 220 22.97 7.20 16.07
C PRO A 220 23.05 5.94 16.95
N ALA A 221 23.71 4.88 16.49
CA ALA A 221 23.80 3.60 17.24
C ALA A 221 24.38 3.77 18.65
N ALA A 222 25.22 4.78 18.88
CA ALA A 222 25.77 5.10 20.20
C ALA A 222 24.69 5.53 21.22
N ALA A 223 23.55 6.04 20.76
CA ALA A 223 22.41 6.43 21.58
C ALA A 223 21.77 5.23 22.32
N LEU A 224 21.89 4.01 21.79
CA LEU A 224 21.40 2.79 22.43
C LEU A 224 22.19 2.40 23.70
N LYS A 225 23.30 3.09 24.01
CA LYS A 225 24.02 2.92 25.29
C LYS A 225 23.30 3.59 26.47
N SER A 226 22.41 4.54 26.21
CA SER A 226 21.65 5.23 27.26
C SER A 226 20.39 4.44 27.62
N LYS A 227 20.27 4.05 28.89
CA LYS A 227 19.08 3.35 29.43
C LYS A 227 17.80 4.16 29.23
N LEU A 228 17.88 5.49 29.31
CA LEU A 228 16.73 6.39 29.09
C LEU A 228 16.25 6.35 27.64
N LEU A 229 17.18 6.35 26.69
CA LEU A 229 16.87 6.33 25.26
C LEU A 229 16.30 4.98 24.83
N VAL A 230 16.82 3.88 25.40
CA VAL A 230 16.23 2.55 25.23
C VAL A 230 14.83 2.48 25.83
N ALA A 231 14.60 3.05 27.03
CA ALA A 231 13.27 3.12 27.62
C ALA A 231 12.29 3.92 26.74
N LEU A 232 12.72 5.06 26.19
CA LEU A 232 11.92 5.87 25.28
C LEU A 232 11.58 5.10 23.99
N LEU A 233 12.54 4.36 23.42
CA LEU A 233 12.30 3.49 22.27
C LEU A 233 11.23 2.45 22.58
N VAL A 234 11.32 1.76 23.72
CA VAL A 234 10.34 0.76 24.14
C VAL A 234 8.95 1.38 24.29
N VAL A 235 8.86 2.57 24.90
CA VAL A 235 7.60 3.31 25.01
C VAL A 235 7.06 3.69 23.63
N CYS A 236 7.88 4.19 22.71
CA CYS A 236 7.47 4.53 21.35
C CYS A 236 6.98 3.30 20.57
N VAL A 237 7.66 2.16 20.70
CA VAL A 237 7.23 0.89 20.08
C VAL A 237 5.90 0.44 20.68
N GLY A 238 5.77 0.45 22.02
CA GLY A 238 4.52 0.13 22.70
C GLY A 238 3.36 1.04 22.27
N ALA A 239 3.62 2.34 22.14
CA ALA A 239 2.64 3.32 21.66
C ALA A 239 2.27 3.07 20.19
N GLY A 240 3.24 2.77 19.33
CA GLY A 240 3.00 2.45 17.92
C GLY A 240 2.17 1.17 17.74
N VAL A 241 2.49 0.13 18.51
CA VAL A 241 1.72 -1.12 18.54
C VAL A 241 0.30 -0.88 19.08
N GLY A 242 0.17 -0.11 20.16
CA GLY A 242 -1.14 0.26 20.71
C GLY A 242 -1.99 1.07 19.73
N ALA A 243 -1.38 2.03 19.02
CA ALA A 243 -2.03 2.78 17.97
C ALA A 243 -2.46 1.88 16.80
N GLY A 244 -1.60 0.94 16.37
CA GLY A 244 -1.93 -0.04 15.34
C GLY A 244 -3.11 -0.92 15.75
N TYR A 245 -3.15 -1.39 17.00
CA TYR A 245 -4.27 -2.16 17.54
C TYR A 245 -5.57 -1.34 17.63
N ALA A 246 -5.50 -0.07 18.03
CA ALA A 246 -6.64 0.82 18.07
C ALA A 246 -7.18 1.13 16.65
N ALA A 247 -6.28 1.29 15.68
CA ALA A 247 -6.60 1.55 14.29
C ALA A 247 -6.93 0.29 13.47
N ARG A 248 -6.99 -0.90 14.10
CA ARG A 248 -7.15 -2.18 13.38
C ARG A 248 -8.37 -2.22 12.44
N THR A 249 -9.47 -1.57 12.82
CA THR A 249 -10.71 -1.52 12.03
C THR A 249 -10.61 -0.55 10.83
N LEU A 250 -9.66 0.39 10.88
CA LEU A 250 -9.37 1.36 9.81
C LEU A 250 -8.36 0.82 8.79
N ILE A 251 -7.74 -0.33 9.06
CA ILE A 251 -6.68 -0.89 8.23
C ILE A 251 -7.17 -2.21 7.66
N PRO A 252 -7.22 -2.36 6.32
CA PRO A 252 -7.71 -3.59 5.72
C PRO A 252 -6.78 -4.78 6.05
N PRO A 253 -7.33 -6.00 6.20
CA PRO A 253 -6.57 -7.21 6.52
C PRO A 253 -5.84 -7.75 5.29
N VAL A 254 -4.82 -7.04 4.80
CA VAL A 254 -4.11 -7.39 3.56
C VAL A 254 -3.21 -8.63 3.76
N PRO A 255 -3.08 -9.55 2.78
CA PRO A 255 -3.72 -9.60 1.45
C PRO A 255 -5.05 -10.37 1.42
N MET A 256 -5.70 -10.55 2.57
CA MET A 256 -6.99 -11.22 2.66
C MET A 256 -8.07 -10.37 2.00
N HIS A 257 -8.91 -10.99 1.16
CA HIS A 257 -9.99 -10.30 0.48
C HIS A 257 -11.10 -11.25 0.07
N LEU A 258 -12.29 -10.69 -0.11
CA LEU A 258 -13.44 -11.39 -0.69
C LEU A 258 -13.21 -11.59 -2.19
N ALA A 259 -13.06 -12.83 -2.65
CA ALA A 259 -12.93 -13.16 -4.06
C ALA A 259 -14.29 -13.22 -4.77
N LYS A 260 -15.28 -13.82 -4.11
CA LYS A 260 -16.65 -13.88 -4.58
C LYS A 260 -17.59 -13.86 -3.38
N GLY A 261 -18.70 -13.16 -3.48
CA GLY A 261 -19.75 -13.18 -2.46
C GLY A 261 -21.10 -13.05 -3.14
N ALA A 262 -22.04 -13.90 -2.72
CA ALA A 262 -23.37 -13.93 -3.29
C ALA A 262 -24.41 -14.32 -2.24
N VAL A 263 -25.65 -13.93 -2.49
CA VAL A 263 -26.81 -14.20 -1.66
C VAL A 263 -27.89 -14.84 -2.53
N GLY A 264 -28.65 -15.76 -1.96
CA GLY A 264 -29.75 -16.45 -2.62
C GLY A 264 -30.74 -17.06 -1.65
N PRO A 265 -31.96 -17.39 -2.11
CA PRO A 265 -32.97 -18.01 -1.27
C PRO A 265 -32.68 -19.50 -0.99
N GLN A 266 -31.84 -20.15 -1.80
CA GLN A 266 -31.54 -21.58 -1.70
C GLN A 266 -30.12 -21.90 -2.17
N VAL A 267 -29.59 -23.02 -1.67
CA VAL A 267 -28.28 -23.59 -2.03
C VAL A 267 -28.52 -24.95 -2.68
N LEU A 268 -27.82 -25.25 -3.79
CA LEU A 268 -27.85 -26.54 -4.47
C LEU A 268 -27.12 -27.62 -3.66
N ALA A 269 -27.36 -28.88 -4.02
CA ALA A 269 -26.66 -30.03 -3.45
C ALA A 269 -25.12 -29.96 -3.63
N ASP A 270 -24.64 -29.22 -4.63
CA ASP A 270 -23.21 -29.00 -4.90
C ASP A 270 -22.60 -27.83 -4.10
N GLY A 271 -23.38 -27.17 -3.23
CA GLY A 271 -22.94 -26.07 -2.37
C GLY A 271 -22.91 -24.69 -3.03
N ARG A 272 -23.33 -24.55 -4.30
CA ARG A 272 -23.52 -23.25 -4.96
C ARG A 272 -24.90 -22.67 -4.64
N LEU A 273 -25.07 -21.36 -4.75
CA LEU A 273 -26.39 -20.76 -4.66
C LEU A 273 -27.22 -21.12 -5.89
N ALA A 274 -28.52 -21.39 -5.69
CA ALA A 274 -29.46 -21.65 -6.78
C ALA A 274 -29.68 -20.44 -7.66
N MET A 275 -29.63 -19.27 -7.06
CA MET A 275 -29.74 -18.00 -7.73
C MET A 275 -28.95 -16.98 -6.93
N GLU A 276 -28.13 -16.19 -7.62
CA GLU A 276 -27.47 -15.03 -7.05
C GLU A 276 -28.38 -13.82 -7.27
N VAL A 277 -28.75 -13.14 -6.20
CA VAL A 277 -29.73 -12.05 -6.22
C VAL A 277 -29.13 -10.80 -5.59
N LYS A 278 -29.28 -9.67 -6.30
CA LYS A 278 -28.94 -8.34 -5.79
C LYS A 278 -30.16 -7.62 -5.23
N SER A 279 -31.35 -8.03 -5.67
CA SER A 279 -32.62 -7.57 -5.13
C SER A 279 -33.60 -8.74 -5.04
N LEU A 280 -34.34 -8.81 -3.93
CA LEU A 280 -35.45 -9.75 -3.76
C LEU A 280 -36.67 -9.01 -3.22
N HIS A 281 -37.84 -9.52 -3.56
CA HIS A 281 -39.08 -9.08 -2.95
C HIS A 281 -39.31 -9.84 -1.63
N GLY A 282 -39.76 -9.16 -0.57
CA GLY A 282 -39.93 -9.75 0.76
C GLY A 282 -40.86 -10.97 0.77
N SER A 283 -41.86 -11.00 -0.12
CA SER A 283 -42.84 -12.08 -0.23
C SER A 283 -42.26 -13.44 -0.65
N VAL A 284 -41.11 -13.47 -1.31
CA VAL A 284 -40.44 -14.72 -1.73
C VAL A 284 -39.39 -15.22 -0.73
N ILE A 285 -39.13 -14.45 0.33
CA ILE A 285 -38.08 -14.76 1.30
C ILE A 285 -38.65 -15.67 2.39
N LYS A 286 -38.33 -16.96 2.30
CA LYS A 286 -38.53 -17.93 3.41
C LYS A 286 -37.26 -18.17 4.22
N GLN A 287 -36.12 -18.04 3.55
CA GLN A 287 -34.78 -18.13 4.12
C GLN A 287 -33.82 -17.33 3.23
N LEU A 288 -32.73 -16.87 3.79
CA LEU A 288 -31.66 -16.20 3.05
C LEU A 288 -30.36 -16.95 3.30
N MET A 289 -29.68 -17.33 2.22
CA MET A 289 -28.40 -18.01 2.27
C MET A 289 -27.33 -17.12 1.64
N ALA A 290 -26.19 -16.99 2.30
CA ALA A 290 -25.02 -16.31 1.80
C ALA A 290 -23.88 -17.30 1.61
N VAL A 291 -23.19 -17.19 0.48
CA VAL A 291 -21.96 -17.93 0.20
C VAL A 291 -20.88 -16.92 -0.15
N THR A 292 -19.77 -16.96 0.59
CA THR A 292 -18.60 -16.12 0.34
C THR A 292 -17.36 -16.98 0.18
N ASP A 293 -16.54 -16.61 -0.79
CA ASP A 293 -15.23 -17.18 -1.06
C ASP A 293 -14.16 -16.14 -0.70
N VAL A 294 -13.37 -16.45 0.32
CA VAL A 294 -12.36 -15.55 0.86
C VAL A 294 -10.98 -16.08 0.52
N VAL A 295 -10.13 -15.21 -0.02
CA VAL A 295 -8.70 -15.51 -0.15
C VAL A 295 -8.06 -15.27 1.20
N VAL A 296 -7.55 -16.33 1.83
CA VAL A 296 -6.86 -16.28 3.11
C VAL A 296 -5.42 -16.70 2.91
N PRO A 297 -4.42 -15.93 3.38
CA PRO A 297 -3.03 -16.38 3.41
C PRO A 297 -2.92 -17.75 4.10
N GLY A 298 -2.24 -18.71 3.46
CA GLY A 298 -2.04 -20.06 4.02
C GLY A 298 -3.30 -20.95 4.12
N GLY A 299 -4.50 -20.39 4.00
CA GLY A 299 -5.78 -21.11 4.09
C GLY A 299 -6.25 -21.44 5.51
N VAL A 300 -5.49 -21.03 6.53
CA VAL A 300 -5.78 -21.28 7.96
C VAL A 300 -5.64 -20.02 8.82
N GLY A 301 -4.85 -19.03 8.38
CA GLY A 301 -4.25 -18.01 9.25
C GLY A 301 -5.17 -17.14 10.10
N ASP A 302 -6.45 -16.99 9.75
CA ASP A 302 -7.41 -16.22 10.56
C ASP A 302 -8.77 -16.89 10.67
N ARG A 303 -9.48 -16.55 11.76
CA ARG A 303 -10.86 -16.96 11.99
C ARG A 303 -11.80 -15.85 11.54
N LEU A 304 -12.78 -16.21 10.72
CA LEU A 304 -13.70 -15.30 10.06
C LEU A 304 -15.10 -15.39 10.66
N HIS A 305 -15.81 -14.28 10.72
CA HIS A 305 -17.20 -14.21 11.11
C HIS A 305 -18.04 -13.72 9.93
N HIS A 306 -19.20 -14.35 9.74
CA HIS A 306 -20.27 -13.86 8.86
C HIS A 306 -21.25 -13.03 9.69
N VAL A 307 -21.20 -11.72 9.51
CA VAL A 307 -22.06 -10.76 10.23
C VAL A 307 -23.16 -10.27 9.29
N TRP A 308 -24.39 -10.66 9.57
CA TRP A 308 -25.57 -10.18 8.85
C TRP A 308 -26.04 -8.86 9.45
N ARG A 309 -26.20 -7.86 8.60
CA ARG A 309 -26.71 -6.54 8.96
C ARG A 309 -27.92 -6.17 8.11
N HIS A 310 -28.92 -5.56 8.75
CA HIS A 310 -30.10 -4.99 8.11
C HIS A 310 -30.20 -3.53 8.53
N ASP A 311 -30.21 -2.62 7.55
CA ASP A 311 -30.23 -1.16 7.76
C ASP A 311 -29.19 -0.69 8.80
N GLY A 312 -28.00 -1.30 8.77
CA GLY A 312 -26.87 -0.99 9.66
C GLY A 312 -26.87 -1.73 11.01
N SER A 313 -27.98 -2.34 11.41
CA SER A 313 -28.10 -3.10 12.66
C SER A 313 -27.70 -4.56 12.47
N VAL A 314 -26.93 -5.12 13.40
CA VAL A 314 -26.53 -6.53 13.35
C VAL A 314 -27.74 -7.41 13.69
N VAL A 315 -28.09 -8.31 12.78
CA VAL A 315 -29.17 -9.28 12.94
C VAL A 315 -28.62 -10.56 13.55
N GLN A 316 -27.55 -11.11 12.95
CA GLN A 316 -26.97 -12.37 13.40
C GLN A 316 -25.49 -12.45 13.03
N THR A 317 -24.71 -13.13 13.88
CA THR A 317 -23.28 -13.39 13.64
C THR A 317 -23.01 -14.88 13.68
N TYR A 318 -22.36 -15.41 12.65
CA TYR A 318 -21.97 -16.82 12.58
C TYR A 318 -20.44 -16.95 12.54
N ALA A 319 -19.88 -17.80 13.39
CA ALA A 319 -18.45 -18.06 13.44
C ALA A 319 -17.99 -18.98 12.28
N GLN A 320 -16.70 -18.96 11.96
CA GLN A 320 -16.14 -19.77 10.86
C GLN A 320 -16.35 -21.27 11.11
N GLU A 321 -16.24 -21.72 12.35
CA GLU A 321 -16.35 -23.14 12.71
C GLU A 321 -17.71 -23.73 12.32
N THR A 322 -18.76 -22.91 12.29
CA THR A 322 -20.12 -23.32 11.94
C THR A 322 -20.48 -23.03 10.47
N THR A 323 -19.70 -22.19 9.79
CA THR A 323 -19.99 -21.72 8.42
C THR A 323 -19.03 -22.24 7.37
N ARG A 324 -17.84 -22.71 7.76
CA ARG A 324 -16.83 -23.20 6.82
C ARG A 324 -17.34 -24.46 6.12
N VAL A 325 -17.32 -24.41 4.79
CA VAL A 325 -17.64 -25.54 3.92
C VAL A 325 -16.50 -25.79 2.95
N THR A 326 -16.46 -26.98 2.33
CA THR A 326 -15.47 -27.31 1.30
C THR A 326 -15.59 -26.31 0.14
N GLY A 327 -14.53 -25.55 -0.08
CA GLY A 327 -14.44 -24.51 -1.11
C GLY A 327 -13.48 -24.88 -2.25
N PRO A 328 -13.36 -24.01 -3.26
CA PRO A 328 -12.34 -24.16 -4.31
C PRO A 328 -10.92 -24.18 -3.71
N GLN A 329 -9.98 -24.84 -4.39
CA GLN A 329 -8.60 -24.91 -3.92
C GLN A 329 -8.00 -23.51 -3.72
N GLY A 330 -7.40 -23.28 -2.56
CA GLY A 330 -6.76 -22.00 -2.20
C GLY A 330 -7.71 -20.91 -1.71
N LEU A 331 -9.00 -21.21 -1.52
CA LEU A 331 -10.02 -20.30 -0.98
C LEU A 331 -10.71 -20.90 0.25
N VAL A 332 -11.10 -20.05 1.19
CA VAL A 332 -11.95 -20.42 2.32
C VAL A 332 -13.38 -20.05 1.97
N ARG A 333 -14.26 -21.05 1.84
CA ARG A 333 -15.68 -20.84 1.59
C ARG A 333 -16.45 -20.82 2.91
N LEU A 334 -17.20 -19.75 3.13
CA LEU A 334 -18.12 -19.61 4.25
C LEU A 334 -19.56 -19.61 3.73
N ARG A 335 -20.43 -20.35 4.43
CA ARG A 335 -21.86 -20.42 4.17
C ARG A 335 -22.61 -20.16 5.46
N SER A 336 -23.46 -19.14 5.45
CA SER A 336 -24.41 -18.88 6.55
C SER A 336 -25.77 -18.55 5.97
N GLY A 337 -26.81 -18.62 6.79
CA GLY A 337 -28.13 -18.22 6.35
C GLY A 337 -29.09 -17.99 7.48
N LEU A 338 -29.98 -17.03 7.26
CA LEU A 338 -31.07 -16.67 8.16
C LEU A 338 -32.29 -17.51 7.82
N VAL A 339 -32.78 -18.28 8.80
CA VAL A 339 -34.05 -18.99 8.72
C VAL A 339 -35.20 -18.12 9.22
N GLU A 340 -36.44 -18.49 8.92
CA GLU A 340 -37.66 -17.71 9.24
C GLU A 340 -37.72 -17.18 10.68
N LYS A 341 -37.21 -17.94 11.66
CA LYS A 341 -37.17 -17.54 13.07
C LYS A 341 -36.17 -16.41 13.39
N GLU A 342 -35.14 -16.26 12.56
CA GLU A 342 -34.06 -15.27 12.71
C GLU A 342 -34.30 -14.02 11.86
N LEU A 343 -35.33 -14.04 10.98
CA LEU A 343 -35.67 -12.93 10.13
C LEU A 343 -36.43 -11.83 10.91
N PRO A 344 -36.06 -10.56 10.76
CA PRO A 344 -36.80 -9.46 11.35
C PRO A 344 -38.19 -9.32 10.72
N LYS A 345 -39.14 -8.77 11.48
CA LYS A 345 -40.54 -8.57 11.02
C LYS A 345 -40.62 -7.67 9.78
N LYS A 346 -39.71 -6.70 9.66
CA LYS A 346 -39.58 -5.83 8.49
C LYS A 346 -38.38 -6.29 7.68
N LEU A 347 -38.63 -6.88 6.52
CA LEU A 347 -37.59 -7.38 5.62
C LEU A 347 -37.08 -6.31 4.65
N GLY A 348 -37.92 -5.34 4.29
CA GLY A 348 -37.57 -4.29 3.34
C GLY A 348 -36.38 -3.46 3.81
N GLY A 349 -35.49 -3.10 2.89
CA GLY A 349 -34.33 -2.25 3.17
C GLY A 349 -33.01 -2.79 2.62
N LEU A 350 -31.91 -2.18 3.07
CA LEU A 350 -30.56 -2.56 2.66
C LEU A 350 -30.04 -3.66 3.59
N TRP A 351 -29.60 -4.75 2.97
CA TRP A 351 -28.96 -5.85 3.65
C TRP A 351 -27.48 -5.92 3.28
N MET A 352 -26.67 -6.23 4.29
CA MET A 352 -25.23 -6.37 4.15
C MET A 352 -24.78 -7.63 4.88
N ILE A 353 -23.87 -8.37 4.26
CA ILE A 353 -23.15 -9.46 4.90
C ILE A 353 -21.69 -9.07 4.93
N ASP A 354 -21.20 -8.83 6.14
CA ASP A 354 -19.81 -8.48 6.40
C ASP A 354 -19.04 -9.76 6.74
N VAL A 355 -17.93 -9.95 6.04
CA VAL A 355 -16.92 -10.94 6.43
C VAL A 355 -15.89 -10.19 7.26
N GLU A 356 -15.89 -10.45 8.56
CA GLU A 356 -14.98 -9.81 9.51
C GLU A 356 -13.99 -10.84 10.08
N THR A 357 -12.76 -10.45 10.37
CA THR A 357 -11.86 -11.27 11.18
C THR A 357 -12.33 -11.29 12.63
N GLN A 358 -11.91 -12.28 13.41
CA GLN A 358 -12.22 -12.35 14.84
C GLN A 358 -11.78 -11.10 15.63
N ASP A 359 -10.76 -10.38 15.15
CA ASP A 359 -10.26 -9.15 15.77
C ASP A 359 -10.98 -7.88 15.30
N GLY A 360 -12.00 -8.01 14.44
CA GLY A 360 -12.86 -6.93 13.97
C GLY A 360 -12.37 -6.21 12.71
N GLN A 361 -11.46 -6.79 11.93
CA GLN A 361 -11.08 -6.22 10.64
C GLN A 361 -12.06 -6.66 9.56
N LEU A 362 -12.63 -5.72 8.81
CA LEU A 362 -13.52 -6.03 7.69
C LEU A 362 -12.70 -6.51 6.48
N VAL A 363 -12.96 -7.74 6.04
CA VAL A 363 -12.32 -8.39 4.87
C VAL A 363 -13.07 -8.07 3.57
N GLY A 364 -14.40 -7.97 3.65
CA GLY A 364 -15.25 -7.69 2.51
C GLY A 364 -16.73 -7.63 2.89
N ARG A 365 -17.54 -7.05 2.00
CA ARG A 365 -18.98 -6.87 2.20
C ARG A 365 -19.74 -7.31 0.96
N VAL A 366 -20.85 -8.03 1.15
CA VAL A 366 -21.84 -8.30 0.12
C VAL A 366 -23.10 -7.52 0.44
N THR A 367 -23.62 -6.77 -0.51
CA THR A 367 -24.82 -5.94 -0.33
C THR A 367 -25.96 -6.42 -1.23
N PHE A 368 -27.18 -6.45 -0.72
CA PHE A 368 -28.39 -6.69 -1.50
C PHE A 368 -29.56 -5.91 -0.92
N THR A 369 -30.60 -5.66 -1.71
CA THR A 369 -31.75 -4.86 -1.29
C THR A 369 -33.01 -5.70 -1.31
N VAL A 370 -33.77 -5.69 -0.22
CA VAL A 370 -35.09 -6.33 -0.18
C VAL A 370 -36.16 -5.27 -0.43
N THR A 371 -36.96 -5.47 -1.47
CA THR A 371 -38.10 -4.61 -1.79
C THR A 371 -39.37 -5.17 -1.17
N GLU A 372 -40.22 -4.28 -0.66
CA GLU A 372 -41.51 -4.67 -0.07
C GLU A 372 -42.52 -5.15 -1.06
#